data_AF-A0A350SVG2-F1
#
_entry.id   AF-A0A350SVG2-F1
#
_cell.length_a   1.000
_cell.length_b   1.000
_cell.length_c   1.000
_cell.angle_alpha   90.00
_cell.angle_beta   90.00
_cell.angle_gamma   90.00
#
_symmetry.space_group_name_H-M   'P 1'
#
loop_
_entity.id
_entity.type
_entity.pdbx_description
1 polymer ?
#
loop_
_entity_poly.entity_id
_entity_poly.type
_entity_poly.pdbx_seq_one_letter_code
_entity_poly.pdbx_strand_id
1 'polypeptide(L)'
;MPPALAAGDRGSPPAGDAFAPPPLESMLAYADRLRSLPANELALEQAALGDPGNLPTRQFQLALVLMHSHQPADTARAHGLLQRVIAHPAPESAPLKPLARLLAARLLDQRRLEDGVERQSQQLRDSQRRIEVLNERLEAMRAIERSLTPRGAGRPTSP
;
A
#
# COMPACT_ATOMS: atom_id res chain seq x y z
N MET A 1 82.22 13.68 9.37
CA MET A 1 81.02 14.36 8.87
C MET A 1 79.91 13.31 8.72
N PRO A 2 78.92 13.24 9.62
CA PRO A 2 77.72 12.44 9.39
C PRO A 2 76.65 13.28 8.66
N PRO A 3 75.97 12.75 7.61
CA PRO A 3 74.81 13.43 7.05
C PRO A 3 73.51 13.07 7.80
N ALA A 4 72.94 14.13 8.38
CA ALA A 4 71.53 14.52 8.46
C ALA A 4 70.41 13.44 8.38
N LEU A 5 69.58 13.45 9.43
CA LEU A 5 68.22 12.93 9.46
C LEU A 5 67.39 13.43 8.26
N ALA A 6 66.88 12.50 7.46
CA ALA A 6 65.74 12.74 6.59
C ALA A 6 64.45 12.57 7.39
N ALA A 7 63.85 13.69 7.79
CA ALA A 7 62.47 13.73 8.26
C ALA A 7 61.54 13.47 7.06
N GLY A 8 61.19 12.20 6.86
CA GLY A 8 60.18 11.78 5.90
C GLY A 8 58.80 12.23 6.36
N ASP A 9 58.34 13.31 5.74
CA ASP A 9 56.98 13.60 5.30
C ASP A 9 55.86 12.75 5.95
N ARG A 10 55.20 13.31 6.98
CA ARG A 10 53.93 12.78 7.45
C ARG A 10 52.89 13.11 6.40
N GLY A 11 52.64 12.15 5.50
CA GLY A 11 51.55 12.20 4.56
C GLY A 11 50.26 12.65 5.25
N SER A 12 49.73 13.77 4.79
CA SER A 12 48.41 14.25 5.18
C SER A 12 47.38 13.14 4.94
N PRO A 13 46.42 12.90 5.86
CA PRO A 13 45.33 11.98 5.58
C PRO A 13 44.53 12.52 4.38
N PRO A 14 44.12 11.70 3.41
CA PRO A 14 43.25 12.15 2.35
C PRO A 14 41.93 12.61 2.97
N ALA A 15 41.68 13.92 2.91
CA ALA A 15 40.39 14.48 3.21
C ALA A 15 39.38 14.00 2.15
N GLY A 16 38.38 13.24 2.61
CA GLY A 16 37.04 13.28 2.04
C GLY A 16 36.84 12.62 0.69
N ASP A 17 36.90 11.30 0.64
CA ASP A 17 35.87 10.59 -0.13
C ASP A 17 34.59 10.73 0.69
N ALA A 18 33.76 11.72 0.36
CA ALA A 18 32.38 11.73 0.78
C ALA A 18 31.72 10.48 0.19
N PHE A 19 31.76 9.37 0.94
CA PHE A 19 31.20 8.09 0.55
C PHE A 19 29.74 8.31 0.21
N ALA A 20 29.40 8.27 -1.08
CA ALA A 20 28.01 8.31 -1.49
C ALA A 20 27.29 7.20 -0.71
N PRO A 21 26.17 7.52 -0.02
CA PRO A 21 25.52 6.55 0.84
C PRO A 21 25.20 5.28 0.02
N PRO A 22 25.47 4.09 0.57
CA PRO A 22 25.31 2.85 -0.17
C PRO A 22 23.87 2.74 -0.69
N PRO A 23 23.62 2.02 -1.81
CA PRO A 23 22.33 2.03 -2.49
C PRO A 23 21.12 1.73 -1.58
N LEU A 24 21.33 0.90 -0.54
CA LEU A 24 20.32 0.59 0.46
C LEU A 24 20.02 1.77 1.40
N GLU A 25 21.05 2.45 1.93
CA GLU A 25 20.87 3.62 2.80
C GLU A 25 20.19 4.76 2.05
N SER A 26 20.60 5.00 0.80
CA SER A 26 19.94 5.96 -0.09
C SER A 26 18.46 5.63 -0.27
N MET A 27 18.13 4.34 -0.43
CA MET A 27 16.73 3.88 -0.59
C MET A 27 15.91 4.03 0.69
N LEU A 28 16.51 3.77 1.85
CA LEU A 28 15.86 3.95 3.14
C LEU A 28 15.62 5.43 3.45
N ALA A 29 16.60 6.29 3.17
CA ALA A 29 16.44 7.73 3.29
C ALA A 29 15.35 8.26 2.34
N TYR A 30 15.28 7.74 1.11
CA TYR A 30 14.22 8.06 0.16
C TYR A 30 12.84 7.60 0.67
N ALA A 31 12.74 6.37 1.20
CA ALA A 31 11.51 5.88 1.81
C ALA A 31 11.07 6.73 3.01
N ASP A 32 12.02 7.21 3.81
CA ASP A 32 11.73 8.06 4.96
C ASP A 32 11.22 9.44 4.54
N ARG A 33 11.85 10.06 3.53
CA ARG A 33 11.39 11.31 2.92
C ARG A 33 9.95 11.18 2.42
N LEU A 34 9.61 10.10 1.71
CA LEU A 34 8.26 9.87 1.18
C LEU A 34 7.18 9.89 2.27
N ARG A 35 7.47 9.41 3.47
CA ARG A 35 6.51 9.44 4.60
C ARG A 35 6.16 10.84 5.07
N SER A 36 7.03 11.82 4.83
CA SER A 36 6.81 13.21 5.20
C SER A 36 6.15 14.04 4.09
N LEU A 37 6.04 13.50 2.86
CA LEU A 37 5.54 14.23 1.71
C LEU A 37 4.00 14.25 1.67
N PRO A 38 3.38 15.40 1.34
CA PRO A 38 1.95 15.49 1.11
C PRO A 38 1.53 14.79 -0.20
N ALA A 39 0.23 14.45 -0.32
CA ALA A 39 -0.29 13.65 -1.43
C ALA A 39 -0.05 14.26 -2.82
N ASN A 40 -0.07 15.59 -2.95
CA ASN A 40 0.25 16.30 -4.19
C ASN A 40 1.72 16.13 -4.60
N GLU A 41 2.64 16.21 -3.64
CA GLU A 41 4.08 16.04 -3.90
C GLU A 41 4.41 14.58 -4.22
N LEU A 42 3.73 13.62 -3.59
CA LEU A 42 3.83 12.20 -3.96
C LEU A 42 3.38 11.95 -5.40
N ALA A 43 2.30 12.59 -5.85
CA ALA A 43 1.84 12.49 -7.23
C ALA A 43 2.84 13.10 -8.23
N LEU A 44 3.47 14.22 -7.88
CA LEU A 44 4.54 14.83 -8.68
C LEU A 44 5.78 13.95 -8.76
N GLU A 45 6.20 13.35 -7.63
CA GLU A 45 7.32 12.41 -7.59
C GLU A 45 7.03 11.15 -8.44
N GLN A 46 5.81 10.62 -8.35
CA GLN A 46 5.36 9.51 -9.20
C GLN A 46 5.42 9.86 -10.69
N ALA A 47 4.96 11.07 -11.06
CA ALA A 47 5.01 11.54 -12.43
C ALA A 47 6.45 11.76 -12.92
N ALA A 48 7.33 12.28 -12.07
CA ALA A 48 8.74 12.49 -12.37
C ALA A 48 9.50 11.17 -12.61
N LEU A 49 9.15 10.12 -11.86
CA LEU A 49 9.73 8.79 -12.04
C LEU A 49 9.27 8.10 -13.33
N GLY A 50 8.03 8.36 -13.77
CA GLY A 50 7.50 7.88 -15.04
C GLY A 50 7.59 6.36 -15.22
N ASP A 51 8.05 5.91 -16.41
CA ASP A 51 8.40 4.52 -16.65
C ASP A 51 9.85 4.24 -16.19
N PRO A 52 10.05 3.39 -15.17
CA PRO A 52 11.39 3.09 -14.67
C PRO A 52 12.22 2.20 -15.61
N GLY A 53 11.63 1.65 -16.68
CA GLY A 53 12.31 0.77 -17.62
C GLY A 53 12.91 -0.45 -16.91
N ASN A 54 14.15 -0.80 -17.25
CA ASN A 54 14.90 -1.90 -16.61
C ASN A 54 15.94 -1.41 -15.59
N LEU A 55 15.72 -0.25 -14.95
CA LEU A 55 16.63 0.29 -13.94
C LEU A 55 16.18 -0.14 -12.54
N PRO A 56 16.91 -1.01 -11.81
CA PRO A 56 16.47 -1.56 -10.53
C PRO A 56 16.19 -0.48 -9.49
N THR A 57 17.04 0.54 -9.43
CA THR A 57 16.89 1.67 -8.49
C THR A 57 15.62 2.46 -8.75
N ARG A 58 15.31 2.79 -10.02
CA ARG A 58 14.07 3.51 -10.36
C ARG A 58 12.83 2.63 -10.18
N GLN A 59 12.92 1.34 -10.49
CA GLN A 59 11.83 0.39 -10.24
C GLN A 59 11.50 0.34 -8.74
N PHE A 60 12.53 0.31 -7.89
CA PHE A 60 12.37 0.33 -6.44
C PHE A 60 11.79 1.66 -5.94
N GLN A 61 12.32 2.80 -6.39
CA GLN A 61 11.80 4.12 -6.03
C GLN A 61 10.32 4.28 -6.39
N LEU A 62 9.93 3.88 -7.60
CA LEU A 62 8.54 3.92 -8.01
C LEU A 62 7.67 2.98 -7.18
N ALA A 63 8.16 1.78 -6.84
CA ALA A 63 7.44 0.88 -5.94
C ALA A 63 7.18 1.55 -4.58
N LEU A 64 8.18 2.21 -4.00
CA LEU A 64 8.01 2.92 -2.74
C LEU A 64 6.98 4.06 -2.82
N VAL A 65 6.97 4.84 -3.91
CA VAL A 65 5.96 5.89 -4.10
C VAL A 65 4.55 5.29 -4.18
N LEU A 66 4.37 4.25 -4.99
CA LEU A 66 3.08 3.56 -5.16
C LEU A 66 2.56 2.94 -3.85
N MET A 67 3.44 2.57 -2.93
CA MET A 67 3.03 2.05 -1.62
C MET A 67 2.33 3.09 -0.73
N HIS A 68 2.40 4.39 -1.06
CA HIS A 68 1.74 5.46 -0.29
C HIS A 68 0.29 5.74 -0.73
N SER A 69 -0.11 5.35 -1.95
CA SER A 69 -1.49 5.59 -2.41
C SER A 69 -2.51 4.62 -1.79
N HIS A 70 -2.03 3.48 -1.27
CA HIS A 70 -2.84 2.39 -0.72
C HIS A 70 -3.97 1.90 -1.64
N GLN A 71 -3.86 2.14 -2.95
CA GLN A 71 -4.83 1.65 -3.94
C GLN A 71 -4.49 0.21 -4.36
N PRO A 72 -5.46 -0.71 -4.47
CA PRO A 72 -5.17 -2.12 -4.84
C PRO A 72 -4.40 -2.27 -6.15
N ALA A 73 -4.70 -1.44 -7.14
CA ALA A 73 -4.00 -1.41 -8.44
C ALA A 73 -2.52 -1.00 -8.28
N ASP A 74 -2.25 -0.02 -7.42
CA ASP A 74 -0.90 0.45 -7.14
C ASP A 74 -0.13 -0.55 -6.29
N THR A 75 -0.78 -1.20 -5.31
CA THR A 75 -0.22 -2.32 -4.53
C THR A 75 0.24 -3.45 -5.45
N ALA A 76 -0.58 -3.84 -6.42
CA ALA A 76 -0.21 -4.87 -7.41
C ALA A 76 0.95 -4.43 -8.31
N ARG A 77 0.94 -3.18 -8.78
CA ARG A 77 2.02 -2.61 -9.61
C ARG A 77 3.34 -2.52 -8.85
N ALA A 78 3.32 -2.06 -7.60
CA ALA A 78 4.48 -1.99 -6.71
C ALA A 78 5.07 -3.38 -6.47
N HIS A 79 4.23 -4.39 -6.21
CA HIS A 79 4.68 -5.76 -6.05
C HIS A 79 5.40 -6.26 -7.31
N GLY A 80 4.83 -6.04 -8.50
CA GLY A 80 5.46 -6.44 -9.77
C GLY A 80 6.79 -5.73 -10.05
N LEU A 81 6.94 -4.46 -9.64
CA LEU A 81 8.21 -3.72 -9.72
C LEU A 81 9.28 -4.35 -8.82
N LEU A 82 8.93 -4.66 -7.56
CA LEU A 82 9.88 -5.29 -6.63
C LEU A 82 10.29 -6.70 -7.10
N GLN A 83 9.37 -7.48 -7.68
CA GLN A 83 9.72 -8.78 -8.27
C GLN A 83 10.74 -8.65 -9.41
N ARG A 84 10.63 -7.61 -10.25
CA ARG A 84 11.64 -7.30 -11.27
C ARG A 84 12.99 -6.97 -10.66
N VAL A 85 13.04 -6.17 -9.59
CA VAL A 85 14.30 -5.88 -8.87
C VAL A 85 14.93 -7.15 -8.29
N ILE A 86 14.12 -8.05 -7.71
CA ILE A 86 14.60 -9.32 -7.13
C ILE A 86 15.23 -10.21 -8.23
N ALA A 87 14.56 -10.30 -9.38
CA ALA A 87 15.00 -11.09 -10.53
C ALA A 87 16.14 -10.43 -11.33
N HIS A 88 16.46 -9.16 -11.08
CA HIS A 88 17.40 -8.42 -11.89
C HIS A 88 18.83 -9.01 -11.80
N PRO A 89 19.54 -9.20 -12.93
CA PRO A 89 20.86 -9.85 -12.92
C PRO A 89 22.00 -8.92 -12.52
N ALA A 90 21.85 -7.59 -12.65
CA ALA A 90 22.95 -6.65 -12.43
C ALA A 90 23.42 -6.58 -10.96
N PRO A 91 24.73 -6.40 -10.71
CA PRO A 91 25.29 -6.38 -9.36
C PRO A 91 24.78 -5.21 -8.51
N GLU A 92 24.41 -4.09 -9.13
CA GLU A 92 23.78 -2.94 -8.45
C GLU A 92 22.46 -3.26 -7.76
N SER A 93 21.76 -4.32 -8.22
CA SER A 93 20.50 -4.76 -7.60
C SER A 93 20.74 -5.60 -6.35
N ALA A 94 21.89 -6.27 -6.23
CA ALA A 94 22.21 -7.20 -5.15
C ALA A 94 21.95 -6.63 -3.74
N PRO A 95 22.39 -5.40 -3.39
CA PRO A 95 22.10 -4.82 -2.07
C PRO A 95 20.62 -4.54 -1.82
N LEU A 96 19.82 -4.32 -2.87
CA LEU A 96 18.38 -4.02 -2.75
C LEU A 96 17.51 -5.28 -2.63
N LYS A 97 18.00 -6.44 -3.07
CA LYS A 97 17.20 -7.69 -3.12
C LYS A 97 16.63 -8.11 -1.77
N PRO A 98 17.36 -8.08 -0.63
CA PRO A 98 16.80 -8.45 0.66
C PRO A 98 15.60 -7.59 1.05
N LEU A 99 15.72 -6.27 0.90
CA LEU A 99 14.63 -5.34 1.20
C LEU A 99 13.47 -5.50 0.21
N ALA A 100 13.77 -5.69 -1.08
CA ALA A 100 12.74 -5.94 -2.10
C ALA A 100 11.90 -7.18 -1.79
N ARG A 101 12.53 -8.29 -1.33
CA ARG A 101 11.81 -9.51 -0.93
C ARG A 101 10.92 -9.27 0.28
N LEU A 102 11.40 -8.56 1.30
CA LEU A 102 10.62 -8.23 2.49
C LEU A 102 9.38 -7.39 2.12
N LEU A 103 9.57 -6.35 1.32
CA LEU A 103 8.48 -5.49 0.86
C LEU A 103 7.50 -6.23 -0.06
N ALA A 104 8.01 -7.10 -0.94
CA ALA A 104 7.17 -7.92 -1.82
C ALA A 104 6.28 -8.87 -1.02
N ALA A 105 6.80 -9.52 0.03
CA ALA A 105 6.02 -10.35 0.93
C ALA A 105 4.92 -9.54 1.64
N ARG A 106 5.27 -8.36 2.18
CA ARG A 106 4.31 -7.45 2.82
C ARG A 106 3.18 -7.04 1.87
N LEU A 107 3.51 -6.69 0.62
CA LEU A 107 2.50 -6.31 -0.37
C LEU A 107 1.58 -7.47 -0.76
N LEU A 108 2.11 -8.69 -0.78
CA LEU A 108 1.29 -9.88 -1.02
C LEU A 108 0.28 -10.10 0.11
N ASP A 109 0.72 -9.95 1.36
CA ASP A 109 -0.16 -10.05 2.52
C ASP A 109 -1.20 -8.91 2.54
N GLN A 110 -0.80 -7.69 2.18
CA GLN A 110 -1.73 -6.57 2.03
C GLN A 110 -2.83 -6.88 1.01
N ARG A 111 -2.49 -7.44 -0.16
CA ARG A 111 -3.50 -7.83 -1.16
C ARG A 111 -4.47 -8.88 -0.63
N ARG A 112 -3.98 -9.89 0.11
CA ARG A 112 -4.85 -10.90 0.73
C ARG A 112 -5.83 -10.29 1.73
N LEU A 113 -5.40 -9.26 2.46
CA LEU A 113 -6.26 -8.52 3.38
C LEU A 113 -7.28 -7.67 2.62
N GLU A 114 -6.87 -6.95 1.58
CA GLU A 114 -7.75 -6.18 0.68
C GLU A 114 -8.85 -7.09 0.10
N ASP A 115 -8.48 -8.24 -0.46
CA ASP A 115 -9.43 -9.24 -0.99
C ASP A 115 -10.37 -9.79 0.10
N GLY A 116 -9.90 -9.88 1.34
CA GLY A 116 -10.70 -10.30 2.49
C GLY A 116 -11.72 -9.25 2.91
N VAL A 117 -11.34 -7.97 2.90
CA VAL A 117 -12.22 -6.84 3.20
C VAL A 117 -13.31 -6.71 2.14
N GLU A 118 -12.95 -6.85 0.86
CA GLU A 118 -13.91 -6.78 -0.24
C GLU A 118 -14.98 -7.88 -0.14
N ARG A 119 -14.56 -9.12 0.12
CA ARG A 119 -15.49 -10.25 0.32
C ARG A 119 -16.44 -10.03 1.50
N GLN A 120 -15.93 -9.54 2.63
CA GLN A 120 -16.76 -9.24 3.80
C GLN A 120 -17.74 -8.09 3.52
N SER A 121 -17.30 -7.04 2.83
CA SER A 121 -18.17 -5.93 2.41
C SER A 121 -19.32 -6.40 1.52
N GLN A 122 -19.04 -7.32 0.58
CA GLN A 122 -20.07 -7.91 -0.27
C GLN A 122 -21.06 -8.77 0.54
N GLN A 123 -20.57 -9.61 1.45
CA GLN A 123 -21.42 -10.41 2.34
C GLN A 123 -22.34 -9.53 3.19
N LEU A 124 -21.83 -8.42 3.73
CA LEU A 124 -22.62 -7.48 4.52
C LEU A 124 -23.77 -6.88 3.70
N ARG A 125 -23.49 -6.42 2.48
CA ARG A 125 -24.50 -5.88 1.56
C ARG A 125 -25.59 -6.90 1.23
N ASP A 126 -25.19 -8.14 0.95
CA ASP A 126 -26.15 -9.20 0.62
C ASP A 126 -26.99 -9.61 1.85
N SER A 127 -26.39 -9.60 3.05
CA SER A 127 -27.13 -9.84 4.29
C SER A 127 -28.15 -8.73 4.58
N GLN A 128 -27.79 -7.47 4.34
CA GLN A 128 -28.65 -6.30 4.51
C GLN A 128 -29.85 -6.36 3.55
N ARG A 129 -29.63 -6.69 2.27
CA ARG A 129 -30.71 -6.91 1.29
C ARG A 129 -31.66 -8.03 1.72
N ARG A 130 -31.12 -9.12 2.28
CA ARG A 130 -31.94 -10.23 2.78
C ARG A 130 -32.80 -9.80 3.96
N ILE A 131 -32.27 -8.96 4.86
CA ILE A 131 -33.02 -8.39 5.98
C ILE A 131 -34.17 -7.51 5.46
N GLU A 132 -33.90 -6.64 4.48
CA GLU A 132 -34.92 -5.78 3.87
C GLU A 132 -36.06 -6.61 3.27
N VAL A 133 -35.74 -7.63 2.47
CA VAL A 133 -36.74 -8.55 1.89
C VAL A 133 -37.54 -9.28 2.97
N LEU A 134 -36.92 -9.69 4.07
CA LEU A 134 -37.62 -10.34 5.18
C LEU A 134 -38.55 -9.36 5.92
N ASN A 135 -38.13 -8.11 6.09
CA ASN A 135 -38.97 -7.08 6.69
C ASN A 135 -40.20 -6.77 5.83
N GLU A 136 -40.03 -6.61 4.51
CA GLU A 136 -41.15 -6.43 3.57
C GLU A 136 -42.16 -7.58 3.67
N ARG A 137 -41.69 -8.83 3.78
CA ARG A 137 -42.56 -10.00 3.96
C ARG A 137 -43.30 -9.96 5.30
N LEU A 138 -42.63 -9.60 6.39
CA LEU A 138 -43.26 -9.46 7.70
C LEU A 138 -44.32 -8.36 7.70
N GLU A 139 -44.04 -7.23 7.05
CA GLU A 139 -45.01 -6.14 6.89
C GLU A 139 -46.22 -6.57 6.05
N ALA A 140 -45.99 -7.30 4.95
CA ALA A 140 -47.06 -7.88 4.15
C ALA A 140 -47.93 -8.85 4.97
N MET A 141 -47.31 -9.72 5.78
CA MET A 141 -48.04 -10.62 6.69
C MET A 141 -48.85 -9.85 7.73
N ARG A 142 -48.28 -8.82 8.37
CA ARG A 142 -49.00 -7.95 9.30
C ARG A 142 -50.17 -7.22 8.65
N ALA A 143 -50.03 -6.81 7.38
CA ALA A 143 -51.12 -6.19 6.63
C ALA A 143 -52.27 -7.18 6.39
N ILE A 144 -51.95 -8.44 6.10
CA ILE A 144 -52.92 -9.54 5.97
C ILE A 144 -53.61 -9.81 7.32
N GLU A 145 -52.87 -9.89 8.42
CA GLU A 145 -53.46 -10.08 9.76
C GLU A 145 -54.42 -8.95 10.14
N ARG A 146 -54.06 -7.71 9.79
CA ARG A 146 -54.90 -6.52 10.05
C ARG A 146 -56.17 -6.49 9.18
N SER A 147 -56.11 -6.99 7.94
CA SER A 147 -57.29 -7.05 7.07
C SER A 147 -58.21 -8.23 7.42
N LEU A 148 -57.68 -9.31 8.01
CA LEU A 148 -58.44 -10.45 8.49
C LEU A 148 -59.12 -10.22 9.85
N THR A 149 -58.63 -9.29 10.67
CA THR A 149 -59.31 -8.88 11.91
C THR A 149 -60.40 -7.86 11.57
N PRO A 150 -61.70 -8.23 11.52
CA PRO A 150 -62.76 -7.28 11.22
C PRO A 150 -62.92 -6.35 12.44
N ARG A 151 -63.25 -5.08 12.19
CA ARG A 151 -63.73 -4.15 13.22
C ARG A 151 -64.99 -4.71 13.90
N GLY A 152 -64.84 -5.54 14.94
CA GLY A 152 -65.81 -5.66 16.02
C GLY A 152 -65.26 -4.82 17.19
N ALA A 153 -65.90 -3.80 17.72
CA ALA A 153 -67.33 -3.57 17.88
C ALA A 153 -67.66 -2.08 17.75
N GLY A 154 -68.39 -1.72 16.69
CA GLY A 154 -69.27 -0.56 16.69
C GLY A 154 -70.69 -1.09 16.68
N ARG A 155 -71.21 -1.47 17.85
CA ARG A 155 -72.61 -1.92 17.99
C ARG A 155 -73.50 -0.68 17.85
N PRO A 156 -74.41 -0.60 16.86
CA PRO A 156 -75.33 0.53 16.76
C PRO A 156 -76.27 0.46 17.96
N THR A 157 -76.32 1.54 18.73
CA THR A 157 -77.36 1.76 19.73
C THR A 157 -78.29 2.84 19.19
N SER A 158 -79.48 2.39 18.79
CA SER A 158 -80.72 3.15 18.64
C SER A 158 -81.77 2.34 19.42
N PRO A 159 -82.84 2.92 20.00
CA PRO A 159 -83.60 4.09 19.55
C PRO A 159 -83.38 5.39 20.33
#